data_AF-A0A399YWP4-F1
#
_entry.id   AF-A0A399YWP4-F1
#
_cell.length_a   1.000
_cell.length_b   1.000
_cell.length_c   1.000
_cell.angle_alpha   90.00
_cell.angle_beta   90.00
_cell.angle_gamma   90.00
#
_symmetry.space_group_name_H-M   'P 1'
#
loop_
_entity.id
_entity.type
_entity.pdbx_description
1 polymer ?
#
loop_
_entity_poly.entity_id
_entity_poly.type
_entity_poly.pdbx_seq_one_letter_code
_entity_poly.pdbx_strand_id
1 'polypeptide(L)' 'KDIGVATGKGVLLLHTIQLAGKRAMGADEFARGQREFVGSRLE' A
#
# COMPACT_ATOMS: atom_id res chain seq x y z
N LYS A 1 6.99 6.24 -7.07
CA LYS A 1 7.24 6.63 -5.66
C LYS A 1 7.06 5.38 -4.83
N ASP A 2 7.94 5.12 -3.88
CA ASP A 2 7.80 3.96 -3.01
C ASP A 2 6.65 4.16 -2.02
N ILE A 3 5.94 3.08 -1.74
CA ILE A 3 4.82 3.05 -0.80
C ILE A 3 5.20 2.11 0.33
N GLY A 4 4.90 2.48 1.57
CA GLY A 4 5.24 1.67 2.73
C GLY A 4 4.27 1.85 3.88
N VAL A 5 4.25 0.86 4.76
CA VAL A 5 3.47 0.85 6.00
C VAL A 5 4.43 1.10 7.15
N ALA A 6 4.12 2.10 7.98
CA ALA A 6 4.83 2.29 9.23
C ALA A 6 4.53 1.11 10.17
N THR A 7 5.58 0.53 10.76
CA THR A 7 5.46 -0.58 11.71
C THR A 7 5.94 -0.14 13.10
N GLY A 8 5.89 -1.02 14.09
CA GLY A 8 6.44 -0.73 15.43
C GLY A 8 7.92 -0.33 15.42
N LYS A 9 8.68 -0.73 14.38
CA LYS A 9 10.04 -0.25 14.14
C LYS A 9 10.35 -0.26 12.64
N GLY A 10 10.50 0.94 12.06
CA GLY A 10 10.83 1.09 10.64
C GLY A 10 9.61 1.00 9.72
N VAL A 11 9.87 0.86 8.43
CA VAL A 11 8.86 0.88 7.37
C VAL A 11 8.94 -0.40 6.56
N LEU A 12 7.80 -1.07 6.37
CA LEU A 12 7.68 -2.17 5.41
C LEU A 12 7.35 -1.60 4.04
N LEU A 13 8.26 -1.73 3.07
CA LEU A 13 8.02 -1.32 1.70
C LEU A 13 7.06 -2.30 1.01
N LEU A 14 6.03 -1.76 0.36
CA LEU A 14 5.08 -2.51 -0.43
C LEU A 14 5.50 -2.45 -1.90
N HIS A 15 5.90 -3.58 -2.47
CA HIS A 15 6.15 -3.69 -3.90
C HIS A 15 4.90 -4.11 -4.67
N THR A 16 4.18 -5.09 -4.13
CA THR A 16 2.99 -5.68 -4.76
C THR A 16 1.90 -5.85 -3.71
N ILE A 17 0.67 -5.55 -4.09
CA ILE A 17 -0.51 -5.75 -3.26
C ILE A 17 -1.61 -6.45 -4.04
N GLN A 18 -2.58 -7.02 -3.33
CA GLN A 18 -3.78 -7.62 -3.92
C GLN A 18 -4.99 -7.28 -3.06
N LEU A 19 -5.97 -6.59 -3.65
CA LEU A 19 -7.29 -6.47 -3.03
C LEU A 19 -8.03 -7.80 -3.13
N ALA A 20 -8.82 -8.13 -2.10
CA ALA A 20 -9.64 -9.34 -2.10
C ALA A 20 -10.47 -9.46 -3.40
N GLY A 21 -10.34 -10.60 -4.08
CA GLY A 21 -11.04 -10.87 -5.34
C GLY A 21 -10.51 -10.11 -6.57
N LYS A 22 -9.37 -9.41 -6.47
CA LYS A 22 -8.73 -8.71 -7.60
C LYS A 22 -7.37 -9.33 -7.95
N ARG A 23 -6.82 -8.95 -9.10
CA ARG A 23 -5.46 -9.32 -9.51
C ARG A 23 -4.44 -8.50 -8.69
N ALA A 24 -3.25 -9.08 -8.48
CA ALA A 24 -2.12 -8.38 -7.88
C ALA A 24 -1.68 -7.20 -8.77
N MET A 25 -1.20 -6.13 -8.15
CA MET A 25 -0.74 -4.90 -8.83
C MET A 25 0.37 -4.20 -8.03
N GLY A 26 1.02 -3.23 -8.68
CA GLY A 26 2.02 -2.39 -8.01
C GLY A 26 1.40 -1.53 -6.90
N ALA A 27 2.07 -1.42 -5.76
CA ALA A 27 1.55 -0.61 -4.65
C ALA A 27 1.46 0.88 -5.02
N ASP A 28 2.38 1.37 -5.85
CA ASP A 28 2.38 2.73 -6.38
C ASP A 28 1.22 2.98 -7.35
N GLU A 29 0.84 1.98 -8.15
CA GLU A 29 -0.32 2.00 -9.03
C GLU A 29 -1.61 2.10 -8.22
N PHE A 30 -1.74 1.25 -7.20
CA PHE A 30 -2.89 1.29 -6.30
C PHE A 30 -3.03 2.64 -5.58
N ALA A 31 -1.94 3.17 -5.02
CA ALA A 31 -1.95 4.44 -4.29
C ALA A 31 -2.37 5.63 -5.17
N ARG A 32 -2.07 5.61 -6.48
CA ARG A 32 -2.54 6.64 -7.43
C ARG A 32 -4.07 6.64 -7.59
N GLY A 33 -4.70 5.47 -7.47
CA GLY A 33 -6.16 5.32 -7.58
C GLY A 33 -6.92 5.51 -6.27
N GLN A 34 -6.22 5.45 -5.12
CA GLN A 34 -6.80 5.55 -3.78
C GLN A 34 -6.15 6.68 -3.00
N ARG A 35 -6.69 7.90 -3.15
CA ARG A 35 -6.12 9.12 -2.54
C ARG A 35 -6.02 9.06 -1.03
N GLU A 36 -6.96 8.37 -0.38
CA GLU A 36 -7.01 8.19 1.08
C GLU A 36 -6.09 7.08 1.60
N PHE A 37 -5.39 6.36 0.71
CA PHE A 37 -4.54 5.25 1.15
C PHE A 37 -3.31 5.73 1.92
N VAL A 38 -2.66 6.80 1.46
CA VAL A 38 -1.49 7.37 2.15
C VAL A 38 -1.97 8.10 3.41
N GLY A 39 -1.48 7.65 4.57
CA GLY A 39 -1.91 8.17 5.87
C GLY A 39 -3.06 7.39 6.52
N SER A 40 -3.63 6.41 5.81
CA SER A 40 -4.59 5.47 6.41
C SER A 40 -3.92 4.54 7.42
N ARG A 41 -4.72 3.94 8.31
CA ARG A 41 -4.30 2.89 9.25
C ARG A 41 -4.85 1.55 8.76
N LEU A 42 -3.99 0.53 8.78
CA LEU A 42 -4.40 -0.85 8.58
C LEU A 42 -4.82 -1.43 9.94
N GLU A 43 -6.02 -2.02 10.00
CA GLU A 43 -6.59 -2.72 11.17
C GLU A 43 -6.63 -4.24 10.94
#